data_AF-A0A929SMA5-F1
#
_entry.id   AF-A0A929SMA5-F1
#
_cell.length_a   1.000
_cell.length_b   1.000
_cell.length_c   1.000
_cell.angle_alpha   90.00
_cell.angle_beta   90.00
_cell.angle_gamma   90.00
#
_symmetry.space_group_name_H-M   'P 1'
#
loop_
_entity.id
_entity.type
_entity.pdbx_description
1 polymer ?
#
loop_
_entity_poly.entity_id
_entity_poly.type
_entity_poly.pdbx_seq_one_letter_code
_entity_poly.pdbx_strand_id
1 'polypeptide(L)'
;TKTYVDAYGAGEGWDKPLGLEAEIVPLVRPYALYAGEIFSGVFLLHGRPVPGADVEIELYNDKGYKAPSEAHVTQVVKTNGAGEFSFVMPVAGWWGFAALSEEEAAKGSEQPVNELGAVLWIKADELKK
;
A
#
# COMPACT_ATOMS: atom_id res chain seq x y z
N THR A 1 5.16 8.76 -3.54
CA THR A 1 3.79 8.60 -2.97
C THR A 1 2.76 8.74 -4.06
N LYS A 2 1.81 7.79 -4.15
CA LYS A 2 0.68 7.76 -5.08
C LYS A 2 -0.63 7.85 -4.29
N THR A 3 -1.64 8.51 -4.85
CA THR A 3 -3.00 8.56 -4.33
C THR A 3 -3.98 8.46 -5.50
N TYR A 4 -5.08 7.74 -5.33
CA TYR A 4 -6.17 7.73 -6.31
C TYR A 4 -7.26 8.70 -5.86
N VAL A 5 -7.69 9.57 -6.76
CA VAL A 5 -8.84 10.44 -6.57
C VAL A 5 -9.78 10.17 -7.71
N ASP A 6 -11.01 9.75 -7.41
CA ASP A 6 -12.03 9.57 -8.43
C ASP A 6 -12.54 10.94 -8.90
N ALA A 7 -12.41 11.18 -10.20
CA ALA A 7 -12.98 12.34 -10.84
C ALA A 7 -14.42 12.00 -11.28
N TYR A 8 -15.39 12.38 -10.46
CA TYR A 8 -16.83 12.30 -10.80
C TYR A 8 -17.39 10.90 -11.06
N GLY A 9 -16.87 9.84 -10.43
CA GLY A 9 -17.43 8.49 -10.62
C GLY A 9 -16.99 7.83 -11.91
N ALA A 10 -15.93 8.33 -12.56
CA ALA A 10 -15.46 7.83 -13.85
C ALA A 10 -15.07 6.35 -13.78
N GLY A 11 -14.61 5.86 -12.63
CA GLY A 11 -14.54 4.42 -12.38
C GLY A 11 -13.40 3.66 -13.08
N GLU A 12 -12.60 4.34 -13.91
CA GLU A 12 -11.67 3.70 -14.84
C GLU A 12 -10.19 3.86 -14.45
N GLY A 13 -9.35 2.89 -14.83
CA GLY A 13 -7.89 2.99 -14.83
C GLY A 13 -7.20 2.84 -13.47
N TRP A 14 -7.95 2.73 -12.37
CA TRP A 14 -7.40 2.50 -11.03
C TRP A 14 -6.76 1.11 -10.87
N ASP A 15 -7.15 0.16 -11.71
CA ASP A 15 -6.69 -1.23 -11.76
C ASP A 15 -5.53 -1.45 -12.73
N LYS A 16 -5.01 -0.37 -13.36
CA LYS A 16 -3.94 -0.44 -14.34
C LYS A 16 -2.62 0.10 -13.77
N PRO A 17 -1.48 -0.56 -14.06
CA PRO A 17 -0.18 0.00 -13.77
C PRO A 17 0.02 1.34 -14.51
N LEU A 18 0.70 2.28 -13.87
CA LEU A 18 1.17 3.53 -14.47
C LEU A 18 2.60 3.42 -15.02
N GLY A 19 3.29 2.31 -14.76
CA GLY A 19 4.66 2.08 -15.23
C GLY A 19 5.70 2.84 -14.41
N LEU A 20 5.43 3.10 -13.14
CA LEU A 20 6.42 3.62 -12.20
C LEU A 20 7.47 2.54 -11.90
N GLU A 21 8.66 2.97 -11.46
CA GLU A 21 9.72 2.03 -11.07
C GLU A 21 9.27 1.11 -9.93
N ALA A 22 8.61 1.67 -8.91
CA ALA A 22 7.93 0.92 -7.86
C ALA A 22 6.46 1.36 -7.80
N GLU A 23 5.53 0.40 -7.78
CA GLU A 23 4.09 0.68 -7.85
C GLU A 23 3.25 -0.31 -7.02
N ILE A 24 2.24 0.20 -6.31
CA ILE A 24 1.15 -0.63 -5.79
C ILE A 24 -0.06 -0.45 -6.72
N VAL A 25 -0.50 -1.55 -7.32
CA VAL A 25 -1.71 -1.60 -8.15
C VAL A 25 -2.86 -2.21 -7.33
N PRO A 26 -3.93 -1.45 -7.04
CA PRO A 26 -5.08 -1.95 -6.31
C PRO A 26 -5.80 -3.10 -7.03
N LEU A 27 -6.23 -4.11 -6.27
CA LEU A 27 -7.14 -5.17 -6.71
C LEU A 27 -8.59 -4.89 -6.30
N VAL A 28 -8.80 -3.88 -5.47
CA VAL A 28 -10.11 -3.34 -5.09
C VAL A 28 -10.15 -1.85 -5.41
N ARG A 29 -11.34 -1.31 -5.63
CA ARG A 29 -11.51 0.11 -5.93
C ARG A 29 -10.97 0.97 -4.77
N PRO A 30 -9.93 1.80 -4.98
CA PRO A 30 -9.14 2.39 -3.89
C PRO A 30 -9.78 3.63 -3.23
N TYR A 31 -10.93 4.09 -3.70
CA TYR A 31 -11.60 5.33 -3.27
C TYR A 31 -13.04 5.11 -2.76
N ALA A 32 -13.44 3.85 -2.51
CA ALA A 32 -14.80 3.51 -2.09
C ALA A 32 -14.81 2.35 -1.08
N LEU A 33 -13.90 2.39 -0.10
CA LEU A 33 -13.78 1.37 0.93
C LEU A 33 -14.32 1.89 2.26
N TYR A 34 -15.04 1.04 2.97
CA TYR A 34 -15.49 1.31 4.34
C TYR A 34 -14.50 0.74 5.36
N ALA A 35 -14.52 1.29 6.56
CA ALA A 35 -13.90 0.64 7.71
C ALA A 35 -14.45 -0.79 7.89
N GLY A 36 -13.54 -1.75 8.11
CA GLY A 36 -13.86 -3.18 8.20
C GLY A 36 -13.78 -3.92 6.87
N GLU A 37 -13.60 -3.22 5.74
CA GLU A 37 -13.35 -3.86 4.45
C GLU A 37 -11.86 -4.13 4.21
N ILE A 38 -11.60 -5.04 3.27
CA ILE A 38 -10.27 -5.44 2.86
C ILE A 38 -9.75 -4.54 1.74
N PHE A 39 -8.54 -4.03 1.90
CA PHE A 39 -7.74 -3.52 0.80
C PHE A 39 -6.80 -4.63 0.32
N SER A 40 -6.74 -4.82 -1.00
CA SER A 40 -5.81 -5.75 -1.65
C SER A 40 -5.09 -5.03 -2.78
N GLY A 41 -3.81 -5.35 -2.98
CA GLY A 41 -3.01 -4.76 -4.05
C GLY A 41 -1.85 -5.66 -4.47
N VAL A 42 -1.28 -5.36 -5.63
CA VAL A 42 -0.07 -6.01 -6.17
C VAL A 42 1.08 -5.04 -6.10
N PHE A 43 2.19 -5.43 -5.46
CA PHE A 43 3.41 -4.66 -5.51
C PHE A 43 4.23 -5.05 -6.75
N LEU A 44 4.54 -4.05 -7.56
CA LEU A 44 5.33 -4.15 -8.77
C LEU A 44 6.64 -3.37 -8.61
N LEU A 45 7.75 -3.97 -9.03
CA LEU A 45 9.03 -3.31 -9.25
C LEU A 45 9.43 -3.50 -10.72
N HIS A 46 9.72 -2.42 -11.42
CA HIS A 46 9.96 -2.38 -12.86
C HIS A 46 8.86 -3.12 -13.66
N GLY A 47 7.61 -2.93 -13.24
CA GLY A 47 6.43 -3.58 -13.83
C GLY A 47 6.28 -5.08 -13.55
N ARG A 48 7.12 -5.68 -12.69
CA ARG A 48 7.07 -7.11 -12.34
C ARG A 48 6.62 -7.31 -10.89
N PRO A 49 5.76 -8.29 -10.60
CA PRO A 49 5.37 -8.59 -9.22
C PRO A 49 6.56 -8.99 -8.35
N VAL A 50 6.57 -8.50 -7.10
CA VAL A 50 7.64 -8.77 -6.14
C VAL A 50 7.13 -9.71 -5.04
N PRO A 51 7.55 -10.98 -5.00
CA PRO A 51 7.14 -11.92 -3.97
C PRO A 51 7.94 -11.75 -2.68
N GLY A 52 7.30 -11.98 -1.53
CA GLY A 52 7.95 -11.98 -0.21
C GLY A 52 8.37 -10.61 0.32
N ALA A 53 8.14 -9.53 -0.44
CA ALA A 53 8.34 -8.15 -0.02
C ALA A 53 7.46 -7.79 1.16
N ASP A 54 8.02 -6.99 2.08
CA ASP A 54 7.28 -6.40 3.18
C ASP A 54 6.47 -5.20 2.71
N VAL A 55 5.25 -5.11 3.23
CA VAL A 55 4.36 -3.98 3.07
C VAL A 55 4.02 -3.48 4.46
N GLU A 56 4.52 -2.30 4.80
CA GLU A 56 4.22 -1.60 6.04
C GLU A 56 2.87 -0.88 5.91
N ILE A 57 2.05 -0.98 6.95
CA ILE A 57 0.71 -0.40 7.01
C ILE A 57 0.55 0.42 8.27
N GLU A 58 0.12 1.67 8.10
CA GLU A 58 -0.11 2.60 9.19
C GLU A 58 -1.42 3.36 9.05
N LEU A 59 -2.08 3.61 10.17
CA LEU A 59 -3.18 4.57 10.26
C LEU A 59 -2.58 5.97 10.48
N TYR A 60 -2.99 6.95 9.65
CA TYR A 60 -2.81 8.34 9.99
C TYR A 60 -3.69 8.70 11.19
N ASN A 61 -3.10 8.63 12.38
CA ASN A 61 -3.81 8.68 13.66
C ASN A 61 -4.07 10.11 14.14
N ASP A 62 -4.92 10.84 13.42
CA ASP A 62 -5.37 12.19 13.79
C ASP A 62 -6.36 12.20 14.98
N LYS A 63 -7.02 11.07 15.25
CA LYS A 63 -7.99 10.88 16.35
C LYS A 63 -7.36 10.47 17.69
N GLY A 64 -6.06 10.22 17.75
CA GLY A 64 -5.35 9.91 19.00
C GLY A 64 -5.62 8.52 19.58
N TYR A 65 -5.87 7.52 18.74
CA TYR A 65 -5.95 6.12 19.16
C TYR A 65 -4.66 5.67 19.86
N LYS A 66 -4.80 4.77 20.85
CA LYS A 66 -3.65 4.20 21.57
C LYS A 66 -3.35 2.81 21.04
N ALA A 67 -2.15 2.64 20.47
CA ALA A 67 -1.64 1.36 20.05
C ALA A 67 -1.25 0.50 21.27
N PRO A 68 -1.53 -0.82 21.28
CA PRO A 68 -1.05 -1.72 22.33
C PRO A 68 0.48 -1.86 22.38
N SER A 69 1.16 -1.69 21.24
CA SER A 69 2.62 -1.70 21.11
C SER A 69 3.07 -0.99 19.82
N GLU A 70 4.37 -0.73 19.66
CA GLU A 70 4.95 -0.18 18.42
C GLU A 70 4.60 -1.01 17.18
N ALA A 71 4.53 -2.34 17.31
CA ALA A 71 4.13 -3.23 16.20
C ALA A 71 2.67 -3.06 15.75
N HIS A 72 1.83 -2.36 16.52
CA HIS A 72 0.49 -1.98 16.10
C HIS A 72 0.45 -0.58 15.45
N VAL A 73 1.50 0.24 15.63
CA VAL A 73 1.67 1.51 14.94
C VAL A 73 2.04 1.23 13.48
N THR A 74 3.09 0.43 13.28
CA THR A 74 3.55 -0.05 11.97
C THR A 74 3.29 -1.55 11.88
N GLN A 75 2.24 -1.92 11.16
CA GLN A 75 1.91 -3.32 10.89
C GLN A 75 2.59 -3.76 9.60
N VAL A 76 2.90 -5.05 9.48
CA VAL A 76 3.58 -5.59 8.29
C VAL A 76 2.85 -6.81 7.76
N VAL A 77 2.63 -6.84 6.45
CA VAL A 77 2.23 -8.05 5.71
C VAL A 77 3.26 -8.37 4.65
N LYS A 78 3.33 -9.63 4.23
CA LYS A 78 4.18 -10.05 3.11
C LYS A 78 3.36 -10.29 1.86
N THR A 79 3.93 -9.89 0.72
CA THR A 79 3.39 -10.24 -0.59
C THR A 79 3.52 -11.74 -0.86
N ASN A 80 2.53 -12.30 -1.54
CA ASN A 80 2.52 -13.70 -1.97
C ASN A 80 3.36 -13.92 -3.24
N GLY A 81 3.36 -15.13 -3.80
CA GLY A 81 4.11 -15.47 -5.02
C GLY A 81 3.74 -14.67 -6.27
N ALA A 82 2.55 -14.06 -6.29
CA ALA A 82 2.07 -13.18 -7.35
C ALA A 82 2.28 -11.68 -7.02
N GLY A 83 3.03 -11.36 -5.96
CA GLY A 83 3.26 -9.99 -5.50
C GLY A 83 2.04 -9.35 -4.81
N GLU A 84 0.99 -10.12 -4.52
CA GLU A 84 -0.24 -9.61 -3.93
C GLU A 84 -0.14 -9.56 -2.41
N PHE A 85 -0.75 -8.55 -1.80
CA PHE A 85 -0.97 -8.46 -0.36
C PHE A 85 -2.40 -8.05 -0.05
N SER A 86 -2.82 -8.22 1.20
CA SER A 86 -4.13 -7.76 1.65
C SER A 86 -4.12 -7.38 3.12
N PHE A 87 -4.97 -6.42 3.48
CA PHE A 87 -5.10 -5.91 4.84
C PHE A 87 -6.53 -5.42 5.08
N VAL A 88 -7.10 -5.71 6.24
CA VAL A 88 -8.39 -5.15 6.66
C VAL A 88 -8.14 -3.86 7.42
N MET A 89 -8.77 -2.77 7.02
CA MET A 89 -8.66 -1.47 7.70
C MET A 89 -9.68 -1.41 8.85
N PRO A 90 -9.30 -1.66 10.11
CA PRO A 90 -10.27 -1.87 11.20
C PRO A 90 -11.08 -0.63 11.59
N VAL A 91 -10.58 0.56 11.28
CA VAL A 91 -11.22 1.84 11.60
C VAL A 91 -11.19 2.78 10.41
N ALA A 92 -12.15 3.71 10.38
CA ALA A 92 -12.21 4.73 9.35
C ALA A 92 -11.09 5.76 9.52
N GLY A 93 -10.51 6.19 8.40
CA GLY A 93 -9.37 7.09 8.37
C GLY A 93 -8.52 6.89 7.12
N TRP A 94 -7.40 7.60 7.07
CA TRP A 94 -6.39 7.42 6.05
C TRP A 94 -5.39 6.35 6.46
N TRP A 95 -5.15 5.40 5.58
CA TRP A 95 -4.22 4.29 5.76
C TRP A 95 -3.12 4.39 4.71
N GLY A 96 -1.87 4.38 5.16
CA GLY A 96 -0.69 4.32 4.31
C GLY A 96 -0.24 2.89 4.11
N PHE A 97 0.08 2.52 2.88
CA PHE A 97 0.65 1.24 2.49
C PHE A 97 1.99 1.50 1.83
N ALA A 98 3.09 1.11 2.47
CA ALA A 98 4.44 1.26 1.97
C ALA A 98 5.03 -0.11 1.64
N ALA A 99 5.07 -0.46 0.36
CA ALA A 99 5.73 -1.67 -0.12
C ALA A 99 7.20 -1.37 -0.36
N LEU A 100 8.07 -2.14 0.28
CA LEU A 100 9.52 -1.95 0.27
C LEU A 100 10.17 -3.03 -0.57
N SER A 101 11.18 -2.66 -1.36
CA SER A 101 12.11 -3.62 -1.96
C SER A 101 13.53 -3.27 -1.57
N GLU A 102 14.28 -4.28 -1.13
CA GLU A 102 15.73 -4.19 -1.02
C GLU A 102 16.29 -4.50 -2.42
N GLU A 103 16.62 -3.47 -3.21
CA GLU A 103 17.44 -3.71 -4.39
C GLU A 103 18.86 -4.02 -3.93
N GLU A 104 19.34 -5.25 -4.17
CA GLU A 104 20.77 -5.54 -3.95
C GLU A 104 21.61 -4.58 -4.81
N ALA A 105 22.56 -3.88 -4.18
CA ALA A 105 23.52 -3.06 -4.90
C ALA A 105 24.21 -3.94 -5.95
N ALA A 106 24.33 -3.45 -7.18
CA ALA A 106 25.04 -4.16 -8.24
C ALA A 106 26.46 -4.53 -7.74
N LYS A 107 26.88 -5.78 -7.94
CA LYS A 107 28.20 -6.26 -7.48
C LYS A 107 29.32 -5.32 -7.98
N GLY A 108 29.98 -4.62 -7.06
CA GLY A 108 31.05 -3.65 -7.34
C GLY A 108 30.64 -2.17 -7.31
N SER A 109 29.38 -1.87 -6.99
CA SER A 109 28.86 -0.53 -6.75
C SER A 109 29.25 -0.04 -5.35
N GLU A 110 29.89 1.14 -5.25
CA GLU A 110 30.03 1.88 -3.98
C GLU A 110 28.76 2.68 -3.63
N GLN A 111 27.73 2.68 -4.50
CA GLN A 111 26.47 3.34 -4.19
C GLN A 111 25.70 2.55 -3.12
N PRO A 112 25.12 3.24 -2.12
CA PRO A 112 24.27 2.59 -1.13
C PRO A 112 23.10 1.88 -1.83
N VAL A 113 22.64 0.79 -1.21
CA VAL A 113 21.36 0.17 -1.56
C VAL A 113 20.30 1.26 -1.44
N ASN A 114 19.71 1.67 -2.58
CA ASN A 114 18.56 2.55 -2.56
C ASN A 114 17.35 1.68 -2.26
N GLU A 115 16.66 1.94 -1.15
CA GLU A 115 15.34 1.36 -0.91
C GLU A 115 14.35 1.95 -1.93
N LEU A 116 14.12 1.21 -3.02
CA LEU A 116 13.04 1.53 -3.94
C LEU A 116 11.73 0.98 -3.35
N GLY A 117 10.77 1.86 -3.13
CA GLY A 117 9.50 1.50 -2.52
C GLY A 117 8.33 2.27 -3.11
N ALA A 118 7.14 1.71 -2.96
CA ALA A 118 5.89 2.30 -3.40
C ALA A 118 5.03 2.64 -2.18
N VAL A 119 4.56 3.89 -2.10
CA VAL A 119 3.63 4.32 -1.04
C VAL A 119 2.29 4.68 -1.66
N LEU A 120 1.22 4.08 -1.14
CA LEU A 120 -0.16 4.33 -1.52
C LEU A 120 -1.00 4.69 -0.30
N TRP A 121 -1.80 5.77 -0.40
CA TRP A 121 -2.76 6.14 0.62
C TRP A 121 -4.18 5.76 0.20
N ILE A 122 -4.90 5.09 1.11
CA ILE A 122 -6.29 4.68 0.96
C ILE A 122 -7.10 5.28 2.09
N LYS A 123 -8.30 5.77 1.77
CA LYS A 123 -9.24 6.23 2.78
C LYS A 123 -10.31 5.18 3.01
N ALA A 124 -10.47 4.75 4.26
CA ALA A 124 -11.61 3.96 4.72
C ALA A 124 -12.67 4.90 5.29
N ASP A 125 -13.86 4.91 4.70
CA ASP A 125 -14.97 5.75 5.14
C ASP A 125 -15.80 5.09 6.27
N GLU A 126 -16.45 5.92 7.08
CA GLU A 126 -17.41 5.46 8.08
C GLU A 126 -18.73 5.08 7.41
N LEU A 127 -19.31 3.95 7.83
CA LEU A 127 -20.69 3.62 7.49
C LEU A 127 -21.63 4.54 8.28
N LYS A 128 -22.39 5.38 7.59
CA LYS A 128 -23.38 6.29 8.20
C LYS A 128 -24.77 5.64 8.20
N LYS A 129 -25.53 5.90 9.26
CA LYS A 129 -26.96 5.56 9.36
C LYS A 129 -27.81 6.75 8.97
#